data_AF-A7SLF1-F1
#
_entry.id   AF-A7SLF1-F1
#
_cell.length_a   1.000
_cell.length_b   1.000
_cell.length_c   1.000
_cell.angle_alpha   90.00
_cell.angle_beta   90.00
_cell.angle_gamma   90.00
#
_symmetry.space_group_name_H-M   'P 1'
#
loop_
_entity.id
_entity.type
_entity.pdbx_description
1 polymer ?
#
loop_
_entity_poly.entity_id
_entity_poly.type
_entity_poly.pdbx_seq_one_letter_code
_entity_poly.pdbx_strand_id
1 'polypeptide(L)'
;MAVYFDHKIQAPLVGVQTLLTWHSSYPLLAVASKTEPGVNGAVNLYLDEGELVEDSSIQRSCEVTAIKWHPSRKILAVGWQSGDLLLWNDHDHE
;
A
#
# COMPACT_ATOMS: atom_id res chain seq x y z
N MET A 1 -9.38 -23.94 20.15
CA MET A 1 -10.31 -23.69 19.04
C MET A 1 -9.94 -22.34 18.46
N ALA A 2 -9.61 -22.26 17.17
CA ALA A 2 -9.25 -20.99 16.54
C ALA A 2 -10.41 -20.53 15.65
N VAL A 3 -10.79 -19.26 15.77
CA VAL A 3 -11.78 -18.60 14.91
C VAL A 3 -11.00 -17.72 13.93
N TYR A 4 -11.35 -17.80 12.66
CA TYR A 4 -10.76 -16.98 11.61
C TYR A 4 -11.77 -15.91 11.20
N PHE A 5 -11.31 -14.66 11.12
CA PHE A 5 -12.05 -13.54 10.57
C PHE A 5 -11.49 -13.21 9.19
N ASP A 6 -12.38 -12.91 8.25
CA ASP A 6 -12.03 -12.46 6.90
C ASP A 6 -12.65 -11.08 6.69
N HIS A 7 -11.82 -10.10 6.34
CA HIS A 7 -12.23 -8.73 6.08
C HIS A 7 -11.86 -8.36 4.64
N LYS A 8 -12.88 -8.02 3.86
CA LYS A 8 -12.67 -7.56 2.49
C LYS A 8 -12.16 -6.12 2.50
N ILE A 9 -10.99 -5.89 1.91
CA ILE A 9 -10.45 -4.55 1.74
C ILE A 9 -11.37 -3.67 0.86
N GLN A 10 -11.57 -2.43 1.27
CA GLN A 10 -12.33 -1.44 0.51
C GLN A 10 -11.44 -0.78 -0.56
N ALA A 11 -10.93 -1.59 -1.48
CA ALA A 11 -10.06 -1.08 -2.54
C ALA A 11 -10.83 -0.21 -3.56
N PRO A 12 -10.22 0.87 -4.09
CA PRO A 12 -10.79 1.60 -5.20
C PRO A 12 -11.08 0.65 -6.36
N LEU A 13 -12.31 0.70 -6.89
CA LEU A 13 -12.75 -0.14 -8.01
C LEU A 13 -11.97 0.12 -9.31
N VAL A 14 -11.21 1.21 -9.36
CA VAL A 14 -10.54 1.73 -10.56
C VAL A 14 -9.06 1.35 -10.53
N GLY A 15 -8.77 0.05 -10.60
CA GLY A 15 -7.40 -0.43 -10.77
C GLY A 15 -7.20 -1.91 -10.49
N VAL A 16 -6.22 -2.51 -11.15
CA VAL A 16 -5.77 -3.89 -10.93
C VAL A 16 -4.74 -3.88 -9.80
N GLN A 17 -4.96 -4.67 -8.75
CA GLN A 17 -4.00 -4.82 -7.65
C GLN A 17 -2.84 -5.73 -8.10
N THR A 18 -1.60 -5.31 -7.87
CA THR A 18 -0.40 -5.98 -8.39
C THR A 18 0.49 -6.56 -7.31
N LEU A 19 0.75 -5.79 -6.24
CA LEU A 19 1.62 -6.18 -5.14
C LEU A 19 0.90 -5.95 -3.81
N LEU A 20 1.21 -6.79 -2.81
CA LEU A 20 0.72 -6.62 -1.45
C LEU A 20 1.78 -7.04 -0.43
N THR A 21 1.83 -6.35 0.70
CA THR A 21 2.69 -6.74 1.82
C THR A 21 2.13 -6.23 3.15
N TRP A 22 2.05 -7.13 4.13
CA TRP A 22 1.77 -6.78 5.51
C TRP A 22 3.02 -6.25 6.21
N HIS A 23 2.85 -5.34 7.16
CA HIS A 23 3.88 -5.03 8.12
C HIS A 23 4.02 -6.18 9.12
N SER A 24 5.25 -6.49 9.54
CA SER A 24 5.55 -7.59 10.48
C SER A 24 5.08 -7.39 11.93
N SER A 25 4.61 -6.20 12.29
CA SER A 25 4.47 -5.76 13.68
C SER A 25 3.22 -4.90 13.90
N TYR A 26 2.78 -4.19 12.87
CA TYR A 26 1.56 -3.38 12.89
C TYR A 26 0.50 -4.00 11.98
N PRO A 27 -0.79 -3.83 12.29
CA PRO A 27 -1.90 -4.29 11.44
C PRO A 27 -2.07 -3.37 10.23
N LEU A 28 -1.05 -3.31 9.38
CA LEU A 28 -1.00 -2.44 8.20
C LEU A 28 -0.66 -3.26 6.96
N LEU A 29 -1.50 -3.15 5.95
CA LEU A 29 -1.36 -3.76 4.65
C LEU A 29 -1.10 -2.69 3.60
N ALA A 30 0.02 -2.79 2.90
CA ALA A 30 0.27 -1.99 1.70
C ALA A 30 -0.22 -2.77 0.47
N VAL A 31 -1.01 -2.12 -0.39
CA VAL A 31 -1.48 -2.68 -1.66
C VAL A 31 -1.12 -1.73 -2.79
N ALA A 32 -0.34 -2.22 -3.75
CA ALA A 32 -0.09 -1.52 -4.99
C ALA A 32 -1.18 -1.83 -6.01
N SER A 33 -1.60 -0.83 -6.77
CA SER A 33 -2.51 -0.96 -7.90
C SER A 33 -2.01 -0.18 -9.11
N LYS A 34 -2.52 -0.57 -10.27
CA LYS A 34 -2.35 0.18 -11.53
C LYS A 34 -3.71 0.44 -12.18
N THR A 35 -3.88 1.62 -12.77
CA THR A 35 -5.13 2.01 -13.43
C THR A 35 -4.99 1.99 -14.95
N GLU A 36 -5.77 1.15 -15.64
CA GLU A 36 -5.88 1.14 -17.11
C GLU A 36 -7.02 2.08 -17.56
N PRO A 37 -6.89 2.88 -18.65
CA PRO A 37 -5.93 2.81 -19.76
C PRO A 37 -4.69 3.72 -19.62
N GLY A 38 -4.22 4.02 -18.40
CA GLY A 38 -3.02 4.83 -18.16
C GLY A 38 -1.86 4.01 -17.55
N VAL A 39 -0.70 4.64 -17.41
CA VAL A 39 0.40 4.11 -16.57
C VAL A 39 0.39 4.89 -15.27
N ASN A 40 -0.65 4.71 -14.47
CA ASN A 40 -0.74 5.32 -13.15
C ASN A 40 -0.66 4.23 -12.09
N GLY A 41 0.43 4.21 -11.34
CA GLY A 41 0.61 3.36 -10.19
C GLY A 41 0.16 4.08 -8.93
N ALA A 42 -0.50 3.35 -8.05
CA ALA A 42 -0.87 3.81 -6.73
C ALA A 42 -0.47 2.78 -5.68
N VAL A 43 -0.19 3.25 -4.47
CA VAL A 43 -0.08 2.42 -3.27
C VAL A 43 -1.04 2.97 -2.24
N ASN A 44 -1.89 2.12 -1.71
CA ASN A 44 -2.86 2.43 -0.66
C ASN A 44 -2.56 1.57 0.57
N LEU A 45 -2.76 2.13 1.76
CA LEU A 45 -2.59 1.41 3.02
C LEU A 45 -3.95 1.05 3.62
N TYR A 46 -4.06 -0.15 4.16
CA TYR A 46 -5.27 -0.65 4.80
C TYR A 46 -4.98 -1.18 6.20
N LEU A 47 -5.94 -1.05 7.10
CA LEU A 47 -5.96 -1.70 8.41
C LEU A 47 -6.35 -3.18 8.28
N ASP A 48 -6.17 -3.96 9.34
CA ASP A 48 -6.52 -5.38 9.40
C ASP A 48 -8.03 -5.67 9.27
N GLU A 49 -8.86 -4.65 9.52
CA GLU A 49 -10.31 -4.69 9.29
C GLU A 49 -10.72 -4.27 7.87
N GLY A 50 -9.74 -3.96 6.99
CA GLY A 50 -9.97 -3.65 5.58
C GLY A 50 -10.30 -2.19 5.28
N GLU A 51 -10.26 -1.33 6.29
CA GLU A 51 -10.42 0.13 6.18
C GLU A 51 -9.20 0.77 5.52
N LEU A 52 -9.42 1.78 4.69
CA LEU A 52 -8.34 2.56 4.08
C LEU A 52 -7.77 3.55 5.10
N VAL A 53 -6.45 3.61 5.24
CA VAL A 53 -5.78 4.64 6.05
C VAL A 53 -5.89 5.98 5.32
N GLU A 54 -6.45 6.99 5.98
CA GLU A 54 -6.61 8.34 5.43
C GLU A 54 -5.25 8.95 5.05
N ASP A 55 -5.23 9.74 3.96
CA ASP A 55 -4.04 10.43 3.43
C ASP A 55 -2.80 9.54 3.14
N SER A 56 -2.97 8.21 3.10
CA SER A 56 -1.89 7.26 2.84
C SER A 56 -1.67 6.94 1.37
N SER A 57 -2.49 7.48 0.47
CA SER A 57 -2.44 7.14 -0.95
C SER A 57 -1.23 7.78 -1.63
N ILE A 58 -0.33 6.95 -2.15
CA ILE A 58 0.86 7.38 -2.88
C ILE A 58 0.63 7.10 -4.36
N GLN A 59 0.64 8.14 -5.20
CA GLN A 59 0.37 8.01 -6.63
C GLN A 59 1.48 8.58 -7.49
N ARG A 60 1.79 7.91 -8.61
CA ARG A 60 2.71 8.40 -9.65
C ARG A 60 2.24 7.97 -11.03
N SER A 61 2.71 8.70 -12.06
CA SER A 61 2.49 8.39 -13.48
C SER A 61 3.44 7.30 -14.00
N CYS A 62 3.69 6.27 -13.19
CA CYS A 62 4.49 5.09 -13.52
C CYS A 62 4.07 3.90 -12.66
N GLU A 63 4.36 2.66 -13.08
CA GLU A 63 3.97 1.48 -12.32
C GLU A 63 4.81 1.29 -11.06
N VAL A 64 4.20 0.70 -10.03
CA VAL A 64 4.89 0.25 -8.82
C VAL A 64 5.58 -1.08 -9.09
N THR A 65 6.88 -1.15 -8.87
CA THR A 65 7.71 -2.35 -9.13
C THR A 65 8.11 -3.08 -7.86
N ALA A 66 8.14 -2.39 -6.72
CA ALA A 66 8.47 -2.98 -5.42
C ALA A 66 7.81 -2.22 -4.27
N ILE A 67 7.40 -2.96 -3.23
CA ILE A 67 6.96 -2.40 -1.94
C ILE A 67 7.56 -3.20 -0.78
N LYS A 68 8.12 -2.52 0.22
CA LYS A 68 8.70 -3.15 1.42
C LYS A 68 8.55 -2.28 2.65
N TRP A 69 8.01 -2.87 3.72
CA TRP A 69 7.97 -2.25 5.04
C TRP A 69 9.34 -2.27 5.70
N HIS A 70 9.63 -1.22 6.47
CA HIS A 70 10.66 -1.27 7.49
C HIS A 70 10.27 -2.32 8.56
N PRO A 71 11.20 -3.12 9.11
CA PRO A 71 10.87 -4.25 9.98
C PRO A 71 10.22 -3.87 11.32
N SER A 72 10.38 -2.62 11.76
CA SER A 72 9.92 -2.18 13.09
C SER A 72 9.24 -0.81 13.14
N ARG A 73 9.19 -0.07 12.03
CA ARG A 73 8.64 1.29 11.98
C ARG A 73 7.60 1.34 10.88
N LYS A 74 6.56 2.15 11.03
CA LYS A 74 5.55 2.41 10.01
C LYS A 74 6.11 3.27 8.86
N ILE A 75 7.14 2.74 8.20
CA ILE A 75 7.81 3.33 7.06
C ILE A 75 7.73 2.33 5.92
N LEU A 76 7.21 2.77 4.77
CA LEU A 76 7.10 1.95 3.57
C LEU A 76 8.01 2.50 2.48
N ALA A 77 8.86 1.64 1.94
CA ALA A 77 9.60 1.93 0.72
C ALA A 77 8.82 1.47 -0.51
N VAL A 78 8.67 2.36 -1.49
CA VAL A 78 7.99 2.11 -2.77
C VAL A 78 8.97 2.38 -3.90
N GLY A 79 9.20 1.37 -4.73
CA GLY A 79 9.98 1.46 -5.96
C GLY A 79 9.08 1.62 -7.18
N TRP A 80 9.47 2.54 -8.05
CA TRP A 80 8.72 2.90 -9.26
C TRP A 80 9.47 2.47 -10.53
N GLN A 81 8.73 2.25 -11.61
CA GLN A 81 9.30 1.91 -12.92
C GLN A 81 10.25 3.00 -13.46
N SER A 82 10.08 4.26 -13.04
CA SER A 82 10.98 5.37 -13.40
C SER A 82 12.39 5.23 -12.82
N GLY A 83 12.59 4.32 -11.86
CA GLY A 83 13.83 4.18 -11.09
C GLY A 83 13.82 4.95 -9.78
N ASP A 84 12.78 5.74 -9.52
CA ASP A 84 12.65 6.49 -8.27
C ASP A 84 12.24 5.60 -7.09
N LEU A 85 12.64 6.02 -5.91
CA LEU A 85 12.22 5.46 -4.62
C LEU A 85 11.50 6.53 -3.81
N LEU A 86 10.37 6.14 -3.22
CA LEU A 86 9.63 6.99 -2.29
C LEU A 86 9.50 6.28 -0.95
N LEU A 87 9.74 7.02 0.12
CA LEU A 87 9.50 6.57 1.49
C LEU A 87 8.24 7.24 2.00
N TRP A 88 7.26 6.44 2.39
CA TRP A 88 6.11 6.89 3.18
C TRP A 88 6.40 6.64 4.65
N ASN A 89 6.01 7.59 5.50
CA ASN A 89 6.20 7.52 6.94
C ASN A 89 4.96 8.07 7.63
N ASP A 90 4.40 7.31 8.58
CA ASP A 90 3.23 7.70 9.39
C ASP A 90 3.43 9.02 10.15
N HIS A 91 4.68 9.35 10.52
CA HIS A 91 5.03 10.52 11.33
C HIS A 91 5.40 11.78 10.55
N ASP A 92 5.31 11.79 9.21
CA ASP A 92 5.74 12.96 8.41
C ASP A 92 4.78 14.17 8.52
N HIS A 93 3.68 14.02 9.27
CA HIS A 93 2.66 15.05 9.50
C HIS A 93 2.64 15.62 10.93
N GLU A 94 3.61 15.26 11.79
CA GLU A 94 3.83 15.86 13.12
C GLU A 94 4.95 16.91 13.09
#